data_AF-A0A0N1JWQ9-F1
#
_entry.id   AF-A0A0N1JWQ9-F1
#
_cell.length_a   1.000
_cell.length_b   1.000
_cell.length_c   1.000
_cell.angle_alpha   90.00
_cell.angle_beta   90.00
_cell.angle_gamma   90.00
#
_symmetry.space_group_name_H-M   'P 1'
#
loop_
_entity.id
_entity.type
_entity.pdbx_description
1 polymer ?
#
loop_
_entity_poly.entity_id
_entity_poly.type
_entity_poly.pdbx_seq_one_letter_code
_entity_poly.pdbx_strand_id
1 'polypeptide(L)'
;MVPKSFYDVRFGVSPGGARKDAHHICGSLDEAMAALDSELEESLNVWLLFEYGADLALDVYQRGERVRSIDLHPFVTIRVDGYPDITFRGPGKPTGYAVGADDPYKVKSVLEDGIFSGDFDDAIEVTVDWGGVVVPPLVGEIAKEGDYVMLGDGPLDDLDDLDDLDEDELEDELIERGYVEYGSHDFDA
;
A
#
# COMPACT_ATOMS: atom_id res chain seq x y z
N MET A 1 21.52 -17.25 -0.10
CA MET A 1 21.22 -15.87 -0.59
C MET A 1 21.43 -14.78 0.47
N VAL A 2 21.73 -13.54 0.08
CA VAL A 2 21.88 -12.39 1.02
C VAL A 2 20.55 -11.64 1.19
N PRO A 3 20.07 -11.38 2.43
CA PRO A 3 18.86 -10.59 2.66
C PRO A 3 18.96 -9.16 2.13
N LYS A 4 17.99 -8.75 1.32
CA LYS A 4 17.95 -7.44 0.65
C LYS A 4 17.06 -6.44 1.39
N SER A 5 17.31 -5.16 1.12
CA SER A 5 16.52 -4.03 1.63
C SER A 5 15.55 -3.56 0.55
N PHE A 6 14.34 -3.21 0.96
CA PHE A 6 13.26 -2.79 0.06
C PHE A 6 12.20 -1.99 0.81
N TYR A 7 11.36 -1.31 0.04
CA TYR A 7 10.11 -0.74 0.52
C TYR A 7 8.94 -1.65 0.13
N ASP A 8 7.93 -1.71 0.96
CA ASP A 8 6.65 -2.37 0.67
C ASP A 8 5.53 -1.34 0.87
N VAL A 9 4.88 -0.96 -0.23
CA VAL A 9 3.63 -0.19 -0.18
C VAL A 9 2.49 -1.19 -0.01
N ARG A 10 1.85 -1.16 1.15
CA ARG A 10 0.76 -2.06 1.50
C ARG A 10 -0.57 -1.33 1.46
N PHE A 11 -1.51 -1.88 0.70
CA PHE A 11 -2.91 -1.47 0.63
C PHE A 11 -3.80 -2.68 0.89
N GLY A 12 -4.40 -2.76 2.08
CA GLY A 12 -5.18 -3.92 2.50
C GLY A 12 -6.56 -3.57 3.02
N VAL A 13 -7.54 -4.45 2.82
CA VAL A 13 -8.85 -4.37 3.47
C VAL A 13 -9.15 -5.72 4.12
N SER A 14 -9.11 -5.73 5.45
CA SER A 14 -9.42 -6.91 6.26
C SER A 14 -10.86 -7.43 6.05
N PRO A 15 -11.11 -8.72 6.27
CA PRO A 15 -12.31 -9.42 5.78
C PRO A 15 -13.65 -8.78 6.19
N GLY A 16 -14.52 -8.59 5.19
CA GLY A 16 -15.88 -8.07 5.32
C GLY A 16 -16.66 -8.11 4.00
N GLY A 17 -17.35 -7.02 3.64
CA GLY A 17 -18.05 -6.86 2.37
C GLY A 17 -17.15 -6.56 1.15
N ALA A 18 -15.86 -6.32 1.39
CA ALA A 18 -14.80 -6.16 0.40
C ALA A 18 -13.52 -6.86 0.91
N ARG A 19 -12.58 -7.14 -0.01
CA ARG A 19 -11.25 -7.73 0.28
C ARG A 19 -10.24 -7.18 -0.70
N LYS A 20 -9.01 -6.99 -0.22
CA LYS A 20 -7.84 -6.59 -0.99
C LYS A 20 -6.61 -6.80 -0.12
N ASP A 21 -5.52 -7.28 -0.70
CA ASP A 21 -4.24 -7.43 0.00
C ASP A 21 -3.11 -7.15 -0.98
N ALA A 22 -3.00 -5.87 -1.36
CA ALA A 22 -2.05 -5.39 -2.34
C ALA A 22 -0.73 -4.98 -1.68
N HIS A 23 0.36 -5.41 -2.30
CA HIS A 23 1.73 -5.20 -1.90
C HIS A 23 2.57 -4.79 -3.11
N HIS A 24 3.30 -3.69 -3.00
CA HIS A 24 4.25 -3.24 -4.02
C HIS A 24 5.65 -3.18 -3.44
N ILE A 25 6.49 -4.14 -3.86
CA ILE A 25 7.88 -4.27 -3.44
C ILE A 25 8.73 -3.36 -4.35
N CYS A 26 9.39 -2.39 -3.74
CA CYS A 26 10.10 -1.32 -4.45
C CYS A 26 11.55 -1.19 -3.98
N GLY A 27 12.47 -0.95 -4.91
CA GLY A 27 13.89 -0.73 -4.64
C GLY A 27 14.23 0.73 -4.34
N SER A 28 13.28 1.64 -4.54
CA SER A 28 13.45 3.07 -4.33
C SER A 28 12.18 3.75 -3.82
N LEU A 29 12.35 4.94 -3.23
CA LEU A 29 11.20 5.74 -2.81
C LEU A 29 10.40 6.23 -4.02
N ASP A 30 11.06 6.57 -5.12
CA ASP A 30 10.38 7.01 -6.35
C ASP A 30 9.45 5.92 -6.92
N GLU A 31 9.87 4.65 -6.88
CA GLU A 31 9.02 3.52 -7.25
C GLU A 31 7.85 3.33 -6.28
N ALA A 32 8.08 3.46 -4.96
CA ALA A 32 7.02 3.39 -3.97
C ALA A 32 5.99 4.51 -4.13
N MET A 33 6.43 5.71 -4.49
CA MET A 33 5.56 6.84 -4.82
C MET A 33 4.70 6.53 -6.06
N ALA A 34 5.32 6.06 -7.14
CA ALA A 34 4.63 5.72 -8.38
C ALA A 34 3.64 4.55 -8.20
N ALA A 35 4.00 3.54 -7.40
CA ALA A 35 3.12 2.42 -7.09
C ALA A 35 1.88 2.88 -6.32
N LEU A 36 2.05 3.74 -5.30
CA LEU A 36 0.91 4.29 -4.57
C LEU A 36 0.03 5.18 -5.44
N ASP A 37 0.62 6.01 -6.30
CA ASP A 37 -0.14 6.85 -7.22
C ASP A 37 -0.98 5.97 -8.16
N SER A 38 -0.40 4.93 -8.74
CA SER A 38 -1.13 3.96 -9.58
C SER A 38 -2.25 3.25 -8.82
N GLU A 39 -2.02 2.88 -7.56
CA GLU A 39 -3.03 2.21 -6.73
C GLU A 39 -4.22 3.13 -6.44
N LEU A 40 -3.97 4.44 -6.27
CA LEU A 40 -4.99 5.45 -5.96
C LEU A 40 -5.67 6.06 -7.20
N GLU A 41 -5.19 5.76 -8.41
CA GLU A 41 -5.89 6.08 -9.67
C GLU A 41 -7.17 5.26 -9.84
N GLU A 42 -7.26 4.08 -9.20
CA GLU A 42 -8.47 3.26 -9.25
C GLU A 42 -9.53 3.76 -8.27
N SER A 43 -10.67 4.25 -8.80
CA SER A 43 -11.78 4.76 -7.99
C SER A 43 -12.30 3.76 -6.94
N LEU A 44 -12.22 2.46 -7.23
CA LEU A 44 -12.56 1.41 -6.27
C LEU A 44 -11.64 1.44 -5.04
N ASN A 45 -10.34 1.65 -5.23
CA ASN A 45 -9.39 1.76 -4.12
C ASN A 45 -9.61 3.06 -3.33
N VAL A 46 -9.95 4.16 -4.00
CA VAL A 46 -10.36 5.39 -3.32
C VAL A 46 -11.60 5.16 -2.45
N TRP A 47 -12.57 4.39 -2.96
CA TRP A 47 -13.75 3.99 -2.19
C TRP A 47 -13.38 3.11 -0.99
N LEU A 48 -12.50 2.12 -1.17
CA LEU A 48 -12.03 1.26 -0.08
C LEU A 48 -11.32 2.06 1.02
N LEU A 49 -10.51 3.05 0.64
CA LEU A 49 -9.83 3.94 1.57
C LEU A 49 -10.83 4.83 2.34
N PHE A 50 -11.85 5.35 1.65
CA PHE A 50 -12.86 6.21 2.25
C PHE A 50 -13.86 5.46 3.15
N GLU A 51 -14.44 4.35 2.68
CA GLU A 51 -15.54 3.67 3.37
C GLU A 51 -15.09 2.52 4.25
N TYR A 52 -14.16 1.69 3.77
CA TYR A 52 -13.70 0.50 4.50
C TYR A 52 -12.52 0.79 5.43
N GLY A 53 -11.92 1.98 5.32
CA GLY A 53 -10.79 2.38 6.13
C GLY A 53 -9.58 1.46 5.88
N ALA A 54 -9.28 1.22 4.60
CA ALA A 54 -8.19 0.37 4.15
C ALA A 54 -6.89 0.61 4.93
N ASP A 55 -6.18 -0.45 5.30
CA ASP A 55 -4.83 -0.36 5.84
C ASP A 55 -3.90 0.15 4.73
N LEU A 56 -3.31 1.34 4.94
CA LEU A 56 -2.41 1.98 4.00
C LEU A 56 -1.09 2.32 4.71
N ALA A 57 -0.01 1.64 4.32
CA ALA A 57 1.28 1.81 4.95
C ALA A 57 2.45 1.71 3.97
N LEU A 58 3.55 2.38 4.32
CA LEU A 58 4.88 2.14 3.75
C LEU A 58 5.72 1.40 4.78
N ASP A 59 5.99 0.13 4.53
CA ASP A 59 6.89 -0.68 5.32
C ASP A 59 8.32 -0.59 4.75
N VAL A 60 9.30 -0.49 5.65
CA VAL A 60 10.72 -0.35 5.32
C VAL A 60 11.45 -1.58 5.82
N TYR A 61 11.95 -2.37 4.88
CA TYR A 61 12.75 -3.55 5.15
C TYR A 61 14.22 -3.23 4.94
N GLN A 62 15.05 -3.54 5.94
CA GLN A 62 16.49 -3.43 5.86
C GLN A 62 17.09 -4.81 6.05
N ARG A 63 17.75 -5.33 5.02
CA ARG A 63 18.37 -6.66 5.03
C ARG A 63 17.39 -7.75 5.47
N GLY A 64 16.21 -7.77 4.85
CA GLY A 64 15.15 -8.74 5.12
C GLY A 64 14.34 -8.51 6.39
N GLU A 65 14.68 -7.54 7.24
CA GLU A 65 13.93 -7.25 8.47
C GLU A 65 13.12 -5.98 8.34
N ARG A 66 11.83 -6.02 8.73
CA ARG A 66 10.99 -4.81 8.81
C ARG A 66 11.45 -3.92 9.97
N VAL A 67 12.12 -2.82 9.64
CA VAL A 67 12.64 -1.87 10.65
C VAL A 67 11.65 -0.75 10.98
N ARG A 68 10.69 -0.50 10.08
CA ARG A 68 9.70 0.56 10.25
C ARG A 68 8.44 0.26 9.46
N SER A 69 7.30 0.63 10.03
CA SER A 69 6.01 0.73 9.34
C SER A 69 5.50 2.15 9.48
N ILE A 70 5.15 2.79 8.38
CA ILE A 70 4.71 4.19 8.33
C ILE A 70 3.26 4.22 7.85
N ASP A 71 2.34 4.66 8.71
CA ASP A 71 0.95 4.95 8.33
C ASP A 71 0.91 6.12 7.35
N LEU A 72 0.41 5.88 6.14
CA LEU A 72 0.36 6.88 5.08
C LEU A 72 -0.93 7.70 5.09
N HIS A 73 -1.98 7.25 5.79
CA HIS A 73 -3.27 7.94 5.85
C HIS A 73 -3.16 9.45 6.11
N PRO A 74 -2.39 9.92 7.11
CA PRO A 74 -2.32 11.35 7.44
C PRO A 74 -1.77 12.23 6.31
N PHE A 75 -1.17 11.63 5.28
CA PHE A 75 -0.56 12.31 4.15
C PHE A 75 -1.43 12.26 2.90
N VAL A 76 -2.53 11.50 2.91
CA VAL A 76 -3.47 11.39 1.79
C VAL A 76 -4.58 12.43 1.91
N THR A 77 -4.90 13.08 0.79
CA THR A 77 -6.09 13.92 0.62
C THR A 77 -6.84 13.52 -0.63
N ILE A 78 -8.14 13.23 -0.48
CA ILE A 78 -9.06 13.00 -1.60
C ILE A 78 -9.89 14.26 -1.79
N ARG A 79 -9.87 14.81 -3.00
CA ARG A 79 -10.70 15.95 -3.40
C ARG A 79 -11.79 15.49 -4.35
N VAL A 80 -12.99 15.99 -4.12
CA VAL A 80 -14.13 15.81 -5.03
C VAL A 80 -14.69 17.19 -5.31
N ASP A 81 -14.76 17.58 -6.58
CA ASP A 81 -15.23 18.90 -6.97
C ASP A 81 -16.60 19.24 -6.37
N GLY A 82 -16.66 20.37 -5.65
CA GLY A 82 -17.88 20.83 -4.97
C GLY A 82 -18.09 20.27 -3.56
N TYR A 83 -17.16 19.46 -3.04
CA TYR A 83 -17.20 18.92 -1.68
C TYR A 83 -15.94 19.31 -0.89
N PRO A 84 -15.99 19.28 0.45
CA PRO A 84 -14.80 19.49 1.27
C PRO A 84 -13.79 18.35 1.10
N ASP A 85 -12.50 18.67 1.12
CA ASP A 85 -11.40 17.70 1.11
C ASP A 85 -11.60 16.61 2.16
N ILE A 86 -11.46 15.35 1.76
CA ILE A 86 -11.45 14.20 2.65
C ILE A 86 -10.00 13.96 3.08
N THR A 87 -9.73 14.18 4.37
CA THR A 87 -8.43 13.94 5.00
C THR A 87 -8.55 12.90 6.10
N PHE A 88 -7.43 12.25 6.45
CA PHE A 88 -7.38 11.23 7.49
C PHE A 88 -6.52 11.71 8.67
N ARG A 89 -6.92 11.37 9.91
CA ARG A 89 -6.12 11.69 11.11
C ARG A 89 -5.29 10.52 11.63
N GLY A 90 -5.41 9.37 11.00
CA GLY A 90 -4.82 8.10 11.36
C GLY A 90 -5.56 6.96 10.63
N PRO A 91 -5.24 5.69 10.94
CA PRO A 91 -5.70 4.57 10.15
C PRO A 91 -7.23 4.50 10.08
N GLY A 92 -7.77 4.37 8.86
CA GLY A 92 -9.18 4.10 8.57
C GLY A 92 -10.18 5.13 9.11
N LYS A 93 -9.77 6.38 9.36
CA LYS A 93 -10.64 7.43 9.92
C LYS A 93 -10.66 8.68 9.05
N PRO A 94 -11.49 8.72 7.98
CA PRO A 94 -11.72 9.95 7.23
C PRO A 94 -12.44 10.98 8.12
N THR A 95 -12.01 12.24 8.05
CA THR A 95 -12.53 13.30 8.92
C THR A 95 -12.76 14.63 8.19
N GLY A 96 -12.07 14.89 7.07
CA GLY A 96 -12.08 16.20 6.41
C GLY A 96 -13.46 16.62 5.88
N TYR A 97 -14.23 15.70 5.30
CA TYR A 97 -15.55 15.97 4.71
C TYR A 97 -16.60 16.53 5.70
N ALA A 98 -16.39 16.32 7.00
CA ALA A 98 -17.32 16.75 8.05
C ALA A 98 -17.07 18.19 8.52
N VAL A 99 -15.96 18.83 8.12
CA VAL A 99 -15.58 20.15 8.62
C VAL A 99 -16.42 21.23 7.94
N GLY A 100 -17.28 21.90 8.73
CA GLY A 100 -18.09 23.02 8.25
C GLY A 100 -19.36 22.61 7.47
N ALA A 101 -19.64 21.32 7.36
CA ALA A 101 -20.88 20.82 6.77
C ALA A 101 -22.05 20.95 7.76
N ASP A 102 -23.19 21.48 7.27
CA ASP A 102 -24.44 21.57 8.06
C ASP A 102 -24.98 20.18 8.43
N ASP A 103 -24.78 19.19 7.55
CA ASP A 103 -25.14 17.77 7.77
C ASP A 103 -24.02 16.85 7.24
N PRO A 104 -23.04 16.49 8.09
CA PRO A 104 -21.94 15.61 7.72
C PRO A 104 -22.36 14.21 7.26
N TYR A 105 -23.50 13.69 7.74
CA TYR A 105 -23.97 12.36 7.36
C TYR A 105 -24.51 12.35 5.94
N LYS A 106 -25.25 13.40 5.55
CA LYS A 106 -25.70 13.56 4.18
C LYS A 106 -24.53 13.74 3.21
N VAL A 107 -23.52 14.52 3.60
CA VAL A 107 -22.31 14.69 2.78
C VAL A 107 -21.58 13.35 2.61
N LYS A 108 -21.40 12.58 3.70
CA LYS A 108 -20.79 11.24 3.63
C LYS A 108 -21.55 10.33 2.68
N SER A 109 -22.87 10.22 2.81
CA SER A 109 -23.70 9.34 1.96
C SER A 109 -23.64 9.71 0.48
N VAL A 110 -23.59 10.99 0.12
CA VAL A 110 -23.46 11.40 -1.29
C VAL A 110 -22.07 11.09 -1.84
N LEU A 111 -21.02 11.26 -1.02
CA LEU A 111 -19.65 10.90 -1.39
C LEU A 111 -19.50 9.37 -1.52
N GLU A 112 -20.05 8.59 -0.59
CA GLU A 112 -20.05 7.13 -0.64
C GLU A 112 -20.69 6.62 -1.93
N ASP A 113 -21.93 7.07 -2.22
CA ASP A 113 -22.67 6.63 -3.39
C ASP A 113 -21.96 7.02 -4.69
N GLY A 114 -21.48 8.27 -4.79
CA GLY A 114 -20.88 8.80 -6.01
C GLY A 114 -19.47 8.28 -6.30
N ILE A 115 -18.65 8.03 -5.26
CA ILE A 115 -17.34 7.38 -5.44
C ILE A 115 -17.56 5.92 -5.85
N PHE A 116 -18.51 5.22 -5.23
CA PHE A 116 -18.79 3.82 -5.56
C PHE A 116 -19.38 3.62 -6.96
N SER A 117 -20.28 4.50 -7.40
CA SER A 117 -20.92 4.43 -8.72
C SER A 117 -20.02 4.86 -9.87
N GLY A 118 -18.89 5.50 -9.57
CA GLY A 118 -17.99 6.13 -10.54
C GLY A 118 -18.50 7.49 -11.05
N ASP A 119 -19.55 8.06 -10.44
CA ASP A 119 -20.09 9.37 -10.84
C ASP A 119 -19.07 10.51 -10.66
N PHE A 120 -18.02 10.28 -9.86
CA PHE A 120 -16.95 11.24 -9.61
C PHE A 120 -15.60 10.85 -10.24
N ASP A 121 -15.50 9.85 -11.11
CA ASP A 121 -14.20 9.41 -11.66
C ASP A 121 -13.42 10.56 -12.35
N ASP A 122 -14.11 11.45 -13.08
CA ASP A 122 -13.49 12.62 -13.71
C ASP A 122 -13.28 13.81 -12.76
N ALA A 123 -13.77 13.72 -11.52
CA ALA A 123 -13.84 14.80 -10.54
C ALA A 123 -13.12 14.47 -9.21
N ILE A 124 -12.59 13.25 -9.07
CA ILE A 124 -11.77 12.82 -7.95
C ILE A 124 -10.31 13.13 -8.27
N GLU A 125 -9.64 13.79 -7.34
CA GLU A 125 -8.19 13.94 -7.33
C GLU A 125 -7.66 13.43 -5.99
N VAL A 126 -6.72 12.49 -6.03
CA VAL A 126 -6.04 11.99 -4.84
C VAL A 126 -4.61 12.53 -4.83
N THR A 127 -4.17 13.05 -3.69
CA THR A 127 -2.83 13.61 -3.52
C THR A 127 -2.18 13.06 -2.26
N VAL A 128 -0.86 12.82 -2.32
CA VAL A 128 -0.05 12.32 -1.20
C VAL A 128 1.09 13.29 -0.89
N ASP A 129 1.14 13.80 0.35
CA ASP A 129 2.22 14.68 0.82
C ASP A 129 3.45 13.87 1.26
N TRP A 130 4.24 13.41 0.29
CA TRP A 130 5.52 12.73 0.53
C TRP A 130 6.55 13.61 1.25
N GLY A 131 6.44 14.94 1.17
CA GLY A 131 7.32 15.86 1.90
C GLY A 131 7.12 15.82 3.41
N GLY A 132 5.93 15.42 3.87
CA GLY A 132 5.62 15.17 5.28
C GLY A 132 6.07 13.80 5.79
N VAL A 133 6.35 12.84 4.88
CA VAL A 133 6.69 11.46 5.24
C VAL A 133 8.19 11.33 5.52
N VAL A 134 8.55 11.01 6.77
CA VAL A 134 9.95 10.78 7.13
C VAL A 134 10.35 9.34 6.80
N VAL A 135 10.75 9.08 5.56
CA VAL A 135 11.18 7.75 5.09
C VAL A 135 12.69 7.55 5.26
N PRO A 136 13.15 6.53 6.02
CA PRO A 136 14.56 6.15 6.06
C PRO A 136 15.04 5.63 4.69
N PRO A 137 16.23 6.04 4.20
CA PRO A 137 16.79 5.46 2.97
C PRO A 137 17.15 3.98 3.16
N LEU A 138 17.03 3.19 2.09
CA LEU A 138 17.49 1.80 2.07
C LEU A 138 19.02 1.73 2.20
N VAL A 139 19.52 0.73 2.93
CA VAL A 139 20.95 0.47 3.10
C VAL A 139 21.30 -0.98 2.78
N GLY A 140 22.52 -1.24 2.31
CA GLY A 140 22.94 -2.60 1.92
C GLY A 140 22.58 -2.94 0.48
N GLU A 141 22.36 -4.23 0.21
CA GLU A 141 21.89 -4.70 -1.10
C GLU A 141 20.39 -4.40 -1.23
N ILE A 142 20.00 -3.74 -2.32
CA ILE A 142 18.63 -3.33 -2.58
C ILE A 142 17.97 -4.35 -3.51
N ALA A 143 16.72 -4.71 -3.23
CA ALA A 143 15.93 -5.60 -4.09
C ALA A 143 15.63 -4.94 -5.44
N LYS A 144 15.61 -5.73 -6.50
CA LYS A 144 15.33 -5.33 -7.89
C LYS A 144 14.54 -6.44 -8.60
N GLU A 145 14.11 -6.15 -9.83
CA GLU A 145 13.47 -7.14 -10.70
C GLU A 145 14.24 -8.47 -10.77
N GLY A 146 13.50 -9.58 -10.61
CA GLY A 146 14.02 -10.95 -10.50
C GLY A 146 14.48 -11.37 -9.09
N ASP A 147 14.39 -10.49 -8.09
CA ASP A 147 14.67 -10.85 -6.69
C ASP A 147 13.41 -11.32 -5.97
N TYR A 148 13.60 -12.17 -4.96
CA TYR A 148 12.56 -12.63 -4.05
C TYR A 148 12.84 -12.11 -2.63
N VAL A 149 11.80 -11.66 -1.94
CA VAL A 149 11.88 -11.10 -0.59
C VAL A 149 10.84 -11.71 0.35
N MET A 150 11.13 -11.72 1.65
CA MET A 150 10.17 -12.16 2.66
C MET A 150 9.42 -10.96 3.21
N LEU A 151 8.10 -11.05 3.27
CA LEU A 151 7.24 -10.05 3.91
C LEU A 151 6.91 -10.47 5.35
N GLY A 152 6.70 -9.48 6.24
CA GLY A 152 6.32 -9.69 7.63
C GLY A 152 7.48 -9.82 8.61
N ASP A 153 7.17 -10.25 9.83
CA ASP A 153 8.12 -10.32 10.96
C ASP A 153 8.62 -11.75 11.24
N GLY A 154 8.52 -12.65 10.27
CA GLY A 154 8.99 -14.03 10.39
C GLY A 154 10.51 -14.12 10.53
N PRO A 155 11.04 -15.17 11.19
CA PRO A 155 12.49 -15.42 11.15
C PRO A 155 12.92 -15.62 9.71
N LEU A 156 14.05 -15.03 9.31
CA LEU A 156 14.66 -15.32 8.03
C LEU A 156 15.04 -16.81 7.99
N ASP A 157 14.59 -17.50 6.95
CA ASP A 157 14.98 -18.88 6.71
C ASP A 157 16.47 -18.97 6.41
N ASP A 158 17.07 -20.10 6.79
CA ASP A 158 18.37 -20.49 6.28
C ASP A 158 18.17 -20.91 4.83
N LEU A 159 18.76 -20.17 3.89
CA LEU A 159 18.63 -20.38 2.44
C LEU A 159 19.88 -21.04 1.84
N ASP A 160 20.83 -21.46 2.67
CA ASP A 160 22.05 -22.11 2.20
C ASP A 160 21.77 -23.48 1.55
N ASP A 161 20.60 -24.08 1.82
CA ASP A 161 20.14 -25.33 1.21
C ASP A 161 19.61 -25.17 -0.22
N LEU A 162 19.37 -23.93 -0.67
CA LEU A 162 18.83 -23.61 -1.99
C LEU A 162 19.91 -23.36 -3.05
N ASP A 163 21.18 -23.26 -2.65
CA ASP A 163 22.30 -22.89 -3.54
C ASP A 163 22.56 -23.89 -4.68
N ASP A 164 22.07 -25.14 -4.55
CA ASP A 164 22.24 -26.22 -5.52
C ASP A 164 21.04 -26.38 -6.49
N LEU A 165 19.94 -25.64 -6.28
CA LEU A 165 18.76 -25.69 -7.14
C LEU A 165 19.00 -24.97 -8.47
N ASP A 166 18.31 -25.41 -9.52
CA ASP A 166 18.20 -24.61 -10.74
C ASP A 166 17.19 -23.47 -10.58
N GLU A 167 17.10 -22.59 -11.57
CA GLU A 167 16.31 -21.35 -11.49
C GLU A 167 14.82 -21.61 -11.30
N ASP A 168 14.28 -22.64 -11.98
CA ASP A 168 12.86 -23.00 -11.90
C ASP A 168 12.56 -23.67 -10.54
N GLU A 169 13.42 -24.59 -10.08
CA GLU A 169 13.26 -25.25 -8.77
C GLU A 169 13.43 -24.26 -7.60
N LEU A 170 14.30 -23.25 -7.75
CA LEU A 170 14.53 -22.20 -6.76
C LEU A 170 13.29 -21.29 -6.61
N GLU A 171 12.67 -20.89 -7.72
CA GLU A 171 11.46 -20.07 -7.71
C GLU A 171 10.31 -20.78 -6.99
N ASP A 172 10.01 -22.02 -7.37
CA ASP A 172 8.94 -22.81 -6.77
C ASP A 172 9.13 -22.96 -5.24
N GLU A 173 10.36 -23.28 -4.81
CA GLU A 173 10.67 -23.48 -3.39
C GLU A 173 10.60 -22.15 -2.60
N LEU A 174 11.02 -21.03 -3.19
CA LEU A 174 10.91 -19.71 -2.55
C LEU A 174 9.44 -19.32 -2.35
N ILE A 175 8.59 -19.52 -3.35
CA ILE A 175 7.15 -19.27 -3.26
C ILE A 175 6.51 -20.18 -2.20
N GLU A 176 6.85 -21.47 -2.15
CA GLU A 176 6.35 -22.39 -1.13
C GLU A 176 6.76 -21.98 0.30
N ARG A 177 7.93 -21.37 0.45
CA ARG A 177 8.41 -20.79 1.72
C ARG A 177 7.81 -19.42 2.04
N GLY A 178 7.01 -18.84 1.13
CA GLY A 178 6.33 -17.56 1.33
C GLY A 178 7.12 -16.33 0.92
N TYR A 179 8.21 -16.50 0.14
CA TYR A 179 8.87 -15.38 -0.51
C TYR A 179 8.02 -14.85 -1.65
N VAL A 180 8.13 -13.54 -1.88
CA VAL A 180 7.37 -12.79 -2.87
C VAL A 180 8.36 -12.16 -3.84
N GLU A 181 8.09 -12.30 -5.13
CA GLU A 181 8.90 -11.69 -6.18
C GLU A 181 8.86 -10.15 -6.09
N TYR A 182 9.93 -9.47 -6.46
CA TYR A 182 9.92 -8.02 -6.65
C TYR A 182 8.83 -7.59 -7.64
N GLY A 183 8.02 -6.60 -7.27
CA GLY A 183 6.94 -6.10 -8.11
C GLY A 183 5.65 -5.86 -7.35
N SER A 184 4.53 -5.89 -8.07
CA SER A 184 3.18 -5.67 -7.51
C SER A 184 2.42 -6.98 -7.41
N HIS A 185 1.83 -7.22 -6.24
CA HIS A 185 1.08 -8.44 -5.92
C HIS A 185 -0.22 -8.06 -5.23
N ASP A 186 -1.31 -8.75 -5.55
CA ASP A 186 -2.57 -8.68 -4.80
C ASP A 186 -2.96 -10.10 -4.42
N PHE A 187 -2.82 -10.45 -3.14
CA PHE A 187 -3.03 -11.82 -2.65
C PHE A 187 -4.51 -12.18 -2.49
N ASP A 188 -5.41 -11.20 -2.61
CA ASP A 188 -6.86 -11.35 -2.41
C ASP A 188 -7.69 -10.92 -3.65
N ALA A 189 -7.04 -10.65 -4.80
CA ALA A 189 -7.68 -10.27 -6.07
C ALA A 189 -8.56 -11.36 -6.72
#